data_AF-A0A6A9QI50-F1
#
_entry.id   AF-A0A6A9QI50-F1
#
_cell.length_a   1.000
_cell.length_b   1.000
_cell.length_c   1.000
_cell.angle_alpha   90.00
_cell.angle_beta   90.00
_cell.angle_gamma   90.00
#
_symmetry.space_group_name_H-M   'P 1'
#
loop_
_entity.id
_entity.type
_entity.pdbx_description
1 polymer ?
#
loop_
_entity_poly.entity_id
_entity_poly.type
_entity_poly.pdbx_seq_one_letter_code
_entity_poly.pdbx_strand_id
1 'polypeptide(L)'
;MLSQQLSFEGELKVLLKTGKVVLGSRNCIKMLKTGKLKMIIIASTLREDIKDDIIYLAKVSGIPFYEYAGSGWDLGTLTGRPFIVSAIGVEEEGSSKILELGRGG
;
A
#
# COMPACT_ATOMS: atom_id res chain seq x y z
N MET A 1 -17.95 -17.48 18.15
CA MET A 1 -17.81 -16.83 16.84
C MET A 1 -16.39 -16.31 16.76
N LEU A 2 -15.57 -16.87 15.86
CA LEU A 2 -14.19 -16.42 15.70
C LEU A 2 -14.24 -15.10 14.94
N SER A 3 -14.10 -13.98 15.65
CA SER A 3 -13.85 -12.68 15.01
C SER A 3 -12.54 -12.81 14.25
N GLN A 4 -12.59 -13.05 12.95
CA GLN A 4 -11.37 -13.05 12.14
C GLN A 4 -10.84 -11.63 12.16
N GLN A 5 -9.77 -11.42 12.92
CA GLN A 5 -9.03 -10.17 12.89
C GLN A 5 -8.44 -10.00 11.48
N LEU A 6 -8.75 -8.88 10.83
CA LEU A 6 -8.22 -8.58 9.51
C LEU A 6 -6.69 -8.52 9.59
N SER A 7 -6.00 -9.50 9.00
CA SER A 7 -4.54 -9.52 8.95
C SER A 7 -4.06 -8.88 7.66
N PHE A 8 -3.25 -7.82 7.78
CA PHE A 8 -2.68 -7.11 6.63
C PHE A 8 -1.99 -8.04 5.64
N GLU A 9 -1.20 -9.00 6.12
CA GLU A 9 -0.44 -9.91 5.25
C GLU A 9 -1.35 -10.88 4.49
N GLY A 10 -2.43 -11.31 5.13
CA GLY A 10 -3.46 -12.15 4.50
C GLY A 10 -4.18 -11.40 3.39
N GLU A 11 -4.63 -10.18 3.68
CA GLU A 11 -5.30 -9.31 2.71
C GLU A 11 -4.38 -8.89 1.57
N LEU A 12 -3.11 -8.58 1.87
CA LEU A 12 -2.12 -8.27 0.84
C LEU A 12 -1.91 -9.45 -0.11
N LYS A 13 -1.88 -10.70 0.39
CA LYS A 13 -1.80 -11.88 -0.48
C LYS A 13 -3.03 -12.05 -1.37
N VAL A 14 -4.23 -11.76 -0.87
CA VAL A 14 -5.46 -11.80 -1.67
C VAL A 14 -5.45 -10.69 -2.73
N LEU A 15 -5.03 -9.49 -2.34
CA LEU A 15 -4.86 -8.35 -3.24
C LEU A 15 -3.90 -8.67 -4.39
N LEU A 16 -2.73 -9.25 -4.08
CA LEU A 16 -1.73 -9.58 -5.09
C LEU A 16 -2.19 -10.67 -6.07
N LYS A 17 -3.15 -11.52 -5.66
CA LYS A 17 -3.70 -12.58 -6.50
C LYS A 17 -4.91 -12.14 -7.34
N THR A 18 -5.75 -11.26 -6.81
CA THR A 18 -7.07 -10.95 -7.38
C THR A 18 -7.24 -9.51 -7.82
N GLY A 19 -6.36 -8.61 -7.36
CA GLY A 19 -6.38 -7.20 -7.65
C GLY A 19 -5.21 -6.77 -8.52
N LYS A 20 -5.03 -5.45 -8.60
CA LYS A 20 -3.99 -4.80 -9.39
C LYS A 20 -3.25 -3.79 -8.54
N VAL A 21 -1.92 -3.91 -8.53
CA VAL A 21 -1.06 -3.08 -7.70
C VAL A 21 0.08 -2.48 -8.51
N VAL A 22 0.58 -1.34 -8.03
CA VAL A 22 1.77 -0.67 -8.53
C VAL A 22 2.83 -0.69 -7.43
N LEU A 23 4.05 -1.10 -7.76
CA LEU A 23 5.14 -1.21 -6.79
C LEU A 23 6.14 -0.05 -6.93
N GLY A 24 6.65 0.39 -5.77
CA GLY A 24 7.72 1.38 -5.64
C GLY A 24 7.21 2.81 -5.52
N SER A 25 7.89 3.59 -4.68
CA SER A 25 7.51 4.98 -4.34
C SER A 25 7.36 5.89 -5.56
N ARG A 26 8.30 5.87 -6.51
CA ARG A 26 8.24 6.72 -7.72
C ARG A 26 7.00 6.47 -8.58
N ASN A 27 6.66 5.20 -8.80
CA ASN A 27 5.49 4.84 -9.59
C ASN A 27 4.20 5.19 -8.83
N CYS A 28 4.17 4.95 -7.52
CA CYS A 28 3.04 5.31 -6.69
C CYS A 28 2.79 6.82 -6.68
N ILE A 29 3.83 7.66 -6.54
CA ILE A 29 3.74 9.12 -6.65
C ILE A 29 3.17 9.55 -8.00
N LYS A 30 3.61 8.92 -9.10
CA LYS A 30 3.08 9.20 -10.44
C LYS A 30 1.59 8.85 -10.53
N MET A 31 1.18 7.71 -9.98
CA MET A 31 -0.22 7.25 -10.02
C MET A 31 -1.14 8.04 -9.08
N LEU A 32 -0.65 8.50 -7.93
CA LEU A 32 -1.35 9.41 -7.01
C LEU A 32 -1.77 10.70 -7.73
N LYS A 33 -0.86 11.28 -8.53
CA LYS A 33 -1.14 12.49 -9.32
C LYS A 33 -2.22 12.29 -10.39
N THR A 34 -2.44 11.05 -10.82
CA THR A 34 -3.46 10.72 -11.83
C THR A 34 -4.80 10.31 -11.23
N GLY A 35 -4.91 10.20 -9.90
CA GLY A 35 -6.15 9.79 -9.21
C GLY A 35 -6.56 8.33 -9.44
N LYS A 36 -5.64 7.49 -9.93
CA LYS A 36 -5.94 6.08 -10.26
C LYS A 36 -5.78 5.11 -9.10
N LEU A 37 -5.22 5.56 -7.98
CA LEU A 37 -5.03 4.72 -6.81
C LEU A 37 -6.22 4.84 -5.86
N LYS A 38 -6.67 3.70 -5.34
CA LYS A 38 -7.67 3.61 -4.27
C LYS A 38 -7.04 3.69 -2.88
N MET A 39 -5.77 3.30 -2.76
CA MET A 39 -5.01 3.35 -1.51
C MET A 39 -3.50 3.31 -1.79
N ILE A 40 -2.69 3.78 -0.86
CA ILE A 40 -1.25 3.55 -0.83
C ILE A 40 -0.79 2.89 0.47
N ILE A 41 0.07 1.89 0.36
CA ILE A 41 0.72 1.21 1.49
C ILE A 41 2.19 1.61 1.51
N ILE A 42 2.71 1.95 2.69
CA ILE A 42 4.08 2.46 2.87
C ILE A 42 4.79 1.60 3.91
N ALA A 43 6.04 1.20 3.64
CA ALA A 43 6.88 0.53 4.64
C ALA A 43 7.35 1.51 5.73
N SER A 44 7.44 1.06 6.98
CA SER A 44 7.94 1.88 8.09
C SER A 44 9.40 2.32 7.90
N THR A 45 10.20 1.56 7.14
CA THR A 45 11.60 1.87 6.83
C THR A 45 11.77 2.80 5.64
N LEU A 46 10.68 3.33 5.05
CA LEU A 46 10.78 4.32 3.98
C LEU A 46 11.42 5.60 4.55
N ARG A 47 12.36 6.19 3.80
CA ARG A 47 12.95 7.48 4.17
C ARG A 47 11.88 8.54 4.41
N GLU A 48 12.02 9.30 5.49
CA GLU A 48 11.01 10.27 5.94
C GLU A 48 10.65 11.29 4.87
N ASP A 49 11.64 11.82 4.13
CA ASP A 49 11.41 12.78 3.05
C ASP A 49 10.45 12.25 1.97
N ILE A 50 10.60 10.98 1.58
CA ILE A 50 9.74 10.34 0.58
C ILE A 50 8.37 9.99 1.19
N LYS A 51 8.35 9.59 2.47
CA LYS A 51 7.12 9.26 3.19
C LYS A 51 6.22 10.48 3.30
N ASP A 52 6.78 11.63 3.69
CA ASP A 52 6.05 12.89 3.83
C ASP A 52 5.49 13.36 2.49
N ASP A 53 6.29 13.28 1.41
CA ASP A 53 5.82 13.59 0.06
C ASP A 53 4.63 12.72 -0.36
N ILE A 54 4.71 11.41 -0.10
CA ILE A 54 3.62 10.48 -0.42
C ILE A 54 2.37 10.79 0.41
N ILE A 55 2.50 10.99 1.72
CA ILE A 55 1.37 11.28 2.61
C ILE A 55 0.72 12.61 2.24
N TYR A 56 1.51 13.63 1.93
CA TYR A 56 1.00 14.92 1.48
C TYR A 56 0.21 14.77 0.19
N LEU A 57 0.76 14.08 -0.82
CA LEU A 57 0.06 13.85 -2.09
C LEU A 57 -1.20 12.99 -1.91
N ALA A 58 -1.15 11.97 -1.05
CA ALA A 58 -2.30 11.13 -0.74
C ALA A 58 -3.44 11.96 -0.15
N LYS A 59 -3.15 12.84 0.82
CA LYS A 59 -4.13 13.76 1.42
C LYS A 59 -4.71 14.76 0.43
N VAL A 60 -3.86 15.35 -0.42
CA VAL A 60 -4.33 16.31 -1.45
C VAL A 60 -5.24 15.61 -2.46
N SER A 61 -4.95 14.35 -2.78
CA SER A 61 -5.77 13.54 -3.70
C SER A 61 -6.97 12.86 -3.04
N GLY A 62 -7.16 12.97 -1.71
CA GLY A 62 -8.22 12.26 -0.98
C GLY A 62 -8.05 10.73 -0.98
N ILE A 63 -6.82 10.24 -1.18
CA ILE A 63 -6.51 8.81 -1.28
C ILE A 63 -6.00 8.33 0.09
N PRO A 64 -6.63 7.31 0.70
CA PRO A 64 -6.20 6.80 1.99
C PRO A 64 -4.82 6.13 1.90
N PHE A 65 -4.10 6.15 3.02
CA PHE A 65 -2.81 5.48 3.13
C PHE A 65 -2.75 4.53 4.34
N TYR A 66 -1.92 3.50 4.25
CA TYR A 66 -1.64 2.56 5.33
C TYR A 66 -0.14 2.46 5.55
N GLU A 67 0.29 2.66 6.80
CA GLU A 67 1.68 2.44 7.19
C GLU A 67 1.83 1.02 7.72
N TYR A 68 2.56 0.20 6.96
CA TYR A 68 2.93 -1.14 7.36
C TYR A 68 4.11 -1.07 8.33
N ALA A 69 3.97 -1.73 9.48
CA ALA A 69 4.98 -1.71 10.54
C ALA A 69 6.30 -2.40 10.15
N GLY A 70 6.28 -3.32 9.18
CA GLY A 70 7.47 -4.02 8.71
C GLY A 70 8.30 -3.24 7.69
N SER A 71 9.45 -3.80 7.35
CA SER A 71 10.43 -3.20 6.46
C SER A 71 10.03 -3.32 4.97
N GLY A 72 10.73 -2.55 4.13
CA GLY A 72 10.58 -2.72 2.68
C GLY A 72 11.07 -4.08 2.16
N TRP A 73 11.91 -4.81 2.91
CA TRP A 73 12.27 -6.19 2.60
C TRP A 73 11.12 -7.15 2.87
N ASP A 74 10.36 -6.91 3.95
CA ASP A 74 9.18 -7.71 4.28
C ASP A 74 8.10 -7.50 3.22
N LEU A 75 7.85 -6.26 2.79
CA LEU A 75 6.95 -5.99 1.65
C LEU A 75 7.46 -6.61 0.35
N GLY A 76 8.77 -6.58 0.09
CA GLY A 76 9.37 -7.26 -1.06
C GLY A 76 9.05 -8.76 -1.05
N THR A 77 9.27 -9.40 0.09
CA THR A 77 8.99 -10.82 0.30
C THR A 77 7.50 -11.14 0.14
N LEU A 78 6.61 -10.35 0.77
CA LEU A 78 5.16 -10.51 0.68
C LEU A 78 4.64 -10.32 -0.75
N THR A 79 5.28 -9.45 -1.53
CA THR A 79 4.95 -9.20 -2.95
C THR A 79 5.64 -10.18 -3.91
N GLY A 80 6.45 -11.13 -3.41
CA GLY A 80 7.18 -12.09 -4.23
C GLY A 80 8.30 -11.47 -5.07
N ARG A 81 8.87 -10.34 -4.62
CA ARG A 81 9.93 -9.60 -5.31
C ARG A 81 11.28 -9.83 -4.62
N PRO A 82 12.36 -10.15 -5.36
CA PRO A 82 13.69 -10.33 -4.78
C PRO A 82 14.40 -8.99 -4.51
N PHE A 83 13.66 -7.93 -4.19
CA PHE A 83 14.17 -6.59 -3.94
C PHE A 83 13.25 -5.81 -3.00
N ILE A 84 13.79 -4.73 -2.43
CA ILE A 84 13.08 -3.86 -1.48
C ILE A 84 11.90 -3.18 -2.18
N VAL A 85 10.71 -3.30 -1.60
CA VAL A 85 9.51 -2.58 -2.01
C VAL A 85 9.16 -1.57 -0.93
N SER A 86 9.33 -0.28 -1.24
CA SER A 86 9.14 0.78 -0.25
C SER A 86 7.71 1.30 -0.16
N ALA A 87 6.92 1.13 -1.21
CA ALA A 87 5.51 1.48 -1.27
C ALA A 87 4.75 0.59 -2.27
N ILE A 88 3.45 0.39 -2.03
CA ILE A 88 2.53 -0.36 -2.88
C ILE A 88 1.28 0.50 -3.10
N GLY A 89 1.00 0.88 -4.34
CA GLY A 89 -0.24 1.54 -4.74
C GLY A 89 -1.30 0.50 -5.11
N VAL A 90 -2.49 0.61 -4.53
CA VAL A 90 -3.65 -0.24 -4.86
C VAL A 90 -4.43 0.45 -5.96
N GLU A 91 -4.45 -0.13 -7.17
CA GLU A 91 -5.28 0.34 -8.29
C GLU A 91 -6.65 -0.35 -8.25
N GLU A 92 -6.64 -1.67 -8.03
CA GLU A 92 -7.83 -2.50 -7.86
C GLU A 92 -7.63 -3.46 -6.68
N GLU A 93 -8.59 -3.49 -5.76
CA GLU A 93 -8.62 -4.29 -4.54
C GLU A 93 -8.99 -5.76 -4.78
N GLY A 94 -9.67 -6.05 -5.89
CA GLY A 94 -10.16 -7.39 -6.20
C GLY A 94 -11.09 -7.91 -5.09
N SER A 95 -10.79 -9.09 -4.55
CA SER A 95 -11.54 -9.67 -3.44
C SER A 95 -10.96 -9.31 -2.06
N SER A 96 -9.93 -8.47 -2.01
CA SER A 96 -9.31 -8.07 -0.75
C SER A 96 -10.07 -6.95 -0.06
N LYS A 97 -10.12 -7.03 1.26
CA LYS A 97 -10.62 -6.00 2.17
C LYS A 97 -9.50 -5.08 2.67
N ILE A 98 -8.34 -5.06 2.01
CA ILE A 98 -7.19 -4.23 2.39
C ILE A 98 -7.54 -2.74 2.50
N LEU A 99 -8.55 -2.27 1.75
CA LEU A 99 -9.00 -0.89 1.80
C LEU A 99 -9.57 -0.48 3.17
N GLU A 100 -10.05 -1.44 3.96
CA GLU A 100 -10.57 -1.21 5.33
C GLU A 100 -9.45 -0.83 6.32
N LEU A 101 -8.19 -1.11 5.98
CA LEU A 101 -7.03 -0.74 6.82
C LEU A 101 -6.59 0.71 6.63
N GLY A 102 -7.12 1.40 5.62
CA GLY A 102 -6.73 2.75 5.26
C GLY A 102 -6.96 3.75 6.38
N ARG A 103 -6.02 4.66 6.57
CA ARG A 103 -6.20 5.87 7.37
C ARG A 103 -6.47 7.04 6.44
N GLY A 104 -7.40 7.90 6.88
CA GLY A 104 -8.01 9.01 6.15
C GLY A 104 -7.17 9.60 5.01
N GLY A 105 -7.78 9.59 3.81
CA GLY A 105 -7.39 10.42 2.67
C GLY A 105 -7.97 11.82 2.79
#